data_AF-A0A162A686-F1
#
_entry.id   AF-A0A162A686-F1
#
_cell.length_a   1.000
_cell.length_b   1.000
_cell.length_c   1.000
_cell.angle_alpha   90.00
_cell.angle_beta   90.00
_cell.angle_gamma   90.00
#
_symmetry.space_group_name_H-M   'P 1'
#
loop_
_entity.id
_entity.type
_entity.pdbx_description
1 polymer ?
#
loop_
_entity_poly.entity_id
_entity_poly.type
_entity_poly.pdbx_seq_one_letter_code
_entity_poly.pdbx_strand_id
1 'polypeptide(L)'
;MESRHYYARKATPTCQSPLKEKESYKWESESQAMAKRLQAQISKVISVCEREADIYEYLQYKLHEQQRFIVRSMQSRHIEEGEDKLYTFASELKGAGTMY
;
A
#
# COMPACT_ATOMS: atom_id res chain seq x y z
N MET A 1 -1.93 -9.15 -35.56
CA MET A 1 -3.29 -9.58 -35.19
C MET A 1 -3.30 -9.79 -33.68
N GLU A 2 -3.40 -8.71 -32.91
CA GLU A 2 -3.21 -8.72 -31.45
C GLU A 2 -4.50 -9.16 -30.74
N SER A 3 -4.44 -10.29 -30.03
CA SER A 3 -5.51 -10.76 -29.16
C SER A 3 -5.39 -10.14 -27.77
N ARG A 4 -5.93 -8.92 -27.57
CA ARG A 4 -6.04 -8.28 -26.25
C ARG A 4 -7.08 -9.01 -25.40
N HIS A 5 -6.63 -9.87 -24.51
CA HIS A 5 -7.46 -10.45 -23.45
C HIS A 5 -7.62 -9.40 -22.33
N TYR A 6 -8.66 -8.57 -22.45
CA TYR A 6 -9.09 -7.70 -21.36
C TYR A 6 -9.77 -8.56 -20.29
N TYR A 7 -9.06 -8.84 -19.19
CA TYR A 7 -9.71 -9.36 -17.99
C TYR A 7 -10.55 -8.25 -17.34
N ALA A 8 -11.85 -8.23 -17.67
CA ALA A 8 -12.83 -7.48 -16.90
C ALA A 8 -12.92 -8.09 -15.50
N ARG A 9 -12.48 -7.37 -14.46
CA ARG A 9 -12.78 -7.76 -13.07
C ARG A 9 -14.26 -7.53 -12.84
N LYS A 10 -15.01 -8.59 -12.55
CA LYS A 10 -16.35 -8.45 -11.98
C LYS A 10 -16.20 -7.65 -10.68
N ALA A 11 -16.97 -6.57 -10.55
CA ALA A 11 -17.05 -5.80 -9.32
C ALA A 11 -17.66 -6.70 -8.23
N THR A 12 -16.80 -7.25 -7.36
CA THR A 12 -17.25 -7.91 -6.14
C THR A 12 -17.91 -6.86 -5.24
N PRO A 13 -19.08 -7.13 -4.66
CA PRO A 13 -19.70 -6.22 -3.71
C PRO A 13 -18.71 -5.99 -2.58
N THR A 14 -18.38 -4.73 -2.31
CA THR A 14 -17.59 -4.36 -1.14
C THR A 14 -18.31 -4.91 0.08
N CYS A 15 -17.68 -5.85 0.79
CA CYS A 15 -18.14 -6.29 2.09
C CYS A 15 -18.26 -5.04 2.96
N GLN A 16 -19.49 -4.63 3.27
CA GLN A 16 -19.82 -3.44 4.05
C GLN A 16 -19.60 -3.67 5.56
N SER A 17 -18.83 -4.70 5.93
CA SER A 17 -18.47 -4.89 7.32
C SER A 17 -17.73 -3.65 7.84
N PRO A 18 -18.05 -3.20 9.07
CA PRO A 18 -17.29 -2.16 9.75
C PRO A 18 -15.79 -2.43 9.65
N LEU A 19 -14.99 -1.38 9.45
CA LEU A 19 -13.55 -1.49 9.24
C LEU A 19 -12.88 -2.41 10.29
N LYS A 20 -13.25 -2.25 11.56
CA LYS A 20 -12.69 -3.00 12.71
C LYS A 20 -12.98 -4.50 12.71
N GLU A 21 -13.97 -4.95 11.95
CA GLU A 21 -14.34 -6.38 11.85
C GLU A 21 -13.59 -7.08 10.71
N LYS A 22 -12.96 -6.32 9.81
CA LYS A 22 -12.15 -6.88 8.74
C LYS A 22 -10.83 -7.36 9.30
N GLU A 23 -10.37 -8.53 8.86
CA GLU A 23 -9.05 -9.06 9.21
C GLU A 23 -7.92 -8.06 8.89
N SER A 24 -8.09 -7.28 7.81
CA SER A 24 -7.17 -6.24 7.38
C SER A 24 -6.94 -5.13 8.42
N TYR A 25 -7.85 -4.95 9.39
CA TYR A 25 -7.69 -3.98 10.48
C TYR A 25 -6.55 -4.33 11.44
N LYS A 26 -6.06 -5.58 11.43
CA LYS A 26 -4.91 -6.02 12.26
C LYS A 26 -3.71 -5.09 12.11
N TRP A 27 -3.41 -4.65 10.89
CA TRP A 27 -2.27 -3.78 10.58
C TRP A 27 -2.37 -2.39 11.23
N GLU A 28 -3.57 -1.81 11.21
CA GLU A 28 -3.85 -0.53 11.86
C GLU A 28 -3.80 -0.67 13.39
N SER A 29 -4.47 -1.69 13.93
CA SER A 29 -4.51 -1.98 15.37
C SER A 29 -3.11 -2.15 15.98
N GLU A 30 -2.24 -2.91 15.31
CA GLU A 30 -0.85 -3.09 15.74
C GLU A 30 -0.05 -1.78 15.71
N SER A 31 -0.28 -0.96 14.68
CA SER A 31 0.36 0.35 14.57
C SER A 31 -0.09 1.33 15.64
N GLN A 32 -1.38 1.32 16.00
CA GLN A 32 -1.91 2.09 17.13
C GLN A 32 -1.29 1.63 18.45
N ALA A 33 -1.19 0.31 18.68
CA ALA A 33 -0.58 -0.24 19.89
C ALA A 33 0.91 0.12 20.00
N MET A 34 1.64 0.07 18.89
CA MET A 34 3.05 0.48 18.82
C MET A 34 3.21 1.98 19.11
N ALA A 35 2.40 2.84 18.48
CA ALA A 35 2.43 4.28 18.71
C ALA A 35 2.16 4.63 20.18
N LYS A 36 1.19 3.97 20.81
CA LYS A 36 0.89 4.15 22.24
C LYS A 36 2.07 3.79 23.15
N ARG A 37 2.83 2.74 22.81
CA ARG A 37 3.98 2.27 23.60
C ARG A 37 5.22 3.15 23.41
N LEU A 38 5.49 3.56 22.17
CA LEU A 38 6.72 4.28 21.81
C LEU A 38 6.58 5.81 21.91
N GLN A 39 5.35 6.33 21.91
CA GLN A 39 5.06 7.76 22.06
C GLN A 39 5.92 8.59 21.09
N ALA A 40 6.68 9.56 21.57
CA ALA A 40 7.53 10.43 20.74
C ALA A 40 8.58 9.67 19.91
N GLN A 41 9.00 8.47 20.33
CA GLN A 41 9.98 7.67 19.60
C GLN A 41 9.42 7.05 18.32
N ILE A 42 8.09 7.05 18.11
CA ILE A 42 7.45 6.52 16.90
C ILE A 42 7.96 7.20 15.62
N SER A 43 8.35 8.47 15.71
CA SER A 43 8.92 9.26 14.61
C SER A 43 10.22 8.66 14.03
N LYS A 44 10.92 7.83 14.81
CA LYS A 44 12.16 7.15 14.41
C LYS A 44 11.93 5.75 13.87
N VAL A 45 10.70 5.24 13.92
CA VAL A 45 10.36 3.88 13.51
C VAL A 45 9.95 3.86 12.04
N ILE A 46 10.40 2.83 11.32
CA ILE A 46 9.94 2.53 9.97
C ILE A 46 9.27 1.15 10.02
N SER A 47 7.97 1.10 9.73
CA SER A 47 7.24 -0.18 9.62
C SER A 47 7.59 -0.84 8.28
N VAL A 48 8.13 -2.06 8.30
CA VAL A 48 8.46 -2.82 7.08
C VAL A 48 7.46 -3.97 6.95
N CYS A 49 6.65 -3.95 5.90
CA CYS A 49 5.56 -4.91 5.70
C CYS A 49 5.61 -5.55 4.32
N GLU A 50 5.11 -6.78 4.25
CA GLU A 50 5.00 -7.52 2.99
C GLU A 50 3.73 -7.17 2.20
N ARG A 51 3.44 -7.97 1.17
CA ARG A 51 2.38 -7.74 0.18
C ARG A 51 0.97 -7.68 0.76
N GLU A 52 0.72 -8.37 1.87
CA GLU A 52 -0.60 -8.39 2.51
C GLU A 52 -1.02 -7.04 3.11
N ALA A 53 -0.05 -6.17 3.40
CA ALA A 53 -0.31 -4.83 3.93
C ALA A 53 -0.53 -3.78 2.82
N ASP A 54 -0.46 -4.15 1.54
CA ASP A 54 -0.79 -3.25 0.41
C ASP A 54 -2.30 -3.09 0.26
N ILE A 55 -2.91 -2.37 1.21
CA ILE A 55 -4.33 -2.03 1.27
C ILE A 55 -4.49 -0.52 1.54
N TYR A 56 -5.51 0.11 0.94
CA TYR A 56 -5.68 1.57 1.01
C TYR A 56 -5.86 2.06 2.44
N GLU A 57 -6.66 1.36 3.24
CA GLU A 57 -6.98 1.77 4.60
C GLU A 57 -5.73 1.87 5.48
N TYR A 58 -4.80 0.91 5.35
CA TYR A 58 -3.56 0.92 6.13
C TYR A 58 -2.59 2.00 5.66
N LEU A 59 -2.42 2.18 4.35
CA LEU A 59 -1.56 3.22 3.78
C LEU A 59 -2.07 4.61 4.16
N GLN A 60 -3.38 4.84 4.06
CA GLN A 60 -4.02 6.09 4.44
C GLN A 60 -3.87 6.37 5.93
N TYR A 61 -4.04 5.36 6.79
CA TYR A 61 -3.80 5.49 8.23
C TYR A 61 -2.35 5.92 8.51
N LYS A 62 -1.35 5.26 7.90
CA LYS A 62 0.06 5.61 8.10
C LYS A 62 0.37 7.03 7.67
N LEU A 63 -0.19 7.49 6.54
CA LEU A 63 -0.05 8.86 6.06
C LEU A 63 -0.72 9.87 7.00
N HIS A 64 -1.95 9.60 7.44
CA HIS A 64 -2.69 10.46 8.37
C HIS A 64 -1.94 10.64 9.70
N GLU A 65 -1.42 9.55 10.25
CA GLU A 65 -0.65 9.56 11.51
C GLU A 65 0.82 9.99 11.33
N GLN A 66 1.24 10.33 10.11
CA GLN A 66 2.63 10.69 9.76
C GLN A 66 3.66 9.64 10.19
N GLN A 67 3.28 8.36 10.15
CA GLN A 67 4.15 7.23 10.47
C GLN A 67 4.90 6.77 9.23
N ARG A 68 6.21 6.50 9.38
CA ARG A 68 7.07 6.09 8.25
C ARG A 68 6.91 4.59 7.98
N PHE A 69 6.88 4.20 6.71
CA PHE A 69 6.71 2.81 6.32
C PHE A 69 7.38 2.45 5.00
N ILE A 70 7.61 1.15 4.82
CA ILE A 70 7.97 0.49 3.58
C ILE A 70 7.00 -0.69 3.44
N VAL A 71 6.15 -0.66 2.42
CA VAL A 71 5.22 -1.75 2.11
C VAL A 71 5.57 -2.29 0.73
N ARG A 72 5.75 -3.59 0.61
CA ARG A 72 5.94 -4.23 -0.70
C ARG A 72 4.61 -4.20 -1.46
N SER A 73 4.58 -3.53 -2.60
CA SER A 73 3.36 -3.48 -3.42
C SER A 73 2.97 -4.87 -3.95
N MET A 74 1.67 -5.13 -3.92
CA MET A 74 0.97 -6.26 -4.53
C MET A 74 0.10 -5.80 -5.70
N GLN A 75 -0.45 -4.59 -5.66
CA GLN A 75 -1.34 -4.05 -6.68
C GLN A 75 -0.70 -2.90 -7.46
N SER A 76 -0.71 -3.00 -8.80
CA SER A 76 -0.36 -1.86 -9.66
C SER A 76 -1.50 -0.84 -9.67
N ARG A 77 -1.43 0.14 -8.77
CA ARG A 77 -2.43 1.22 -8.62
C ARG A 77 -2.20 2.33 -9.66
N HIS A 78 -3.23 3.13 -9.95
CA HIS A 78 -3.05 4.34 -10.75
C HIS A 78 -2.32 5.40 -9.92
N ILE A 79 -1.47 6.17 -10.58
CA ILE A 79 -0.84 7.36 -10.02
C ILE A 79 -1.76 8.54 -10.35
N GLU A 80 -2.01 9.44 -9.39
CA GLU A 80 -2.97 10.54 -9.60
C GLU A 80 -2.43 11.56 -10.62
N GLU A 81 -1.12 11.78 -10.60
CA GLU A 81 -0.42 12.76 -11.42
C GLU A 81 -0.11 12.27 -12.84
N GLY A 82 -0.51 11.05 -13.22
CA GLY A 82 -0.18 10.48 -14.53
C GLY A 82 -1.19 9.44 -15.03
N GLU A 83 -1.02 9.04 -16.29
CA GLU A 83 -1.90 8.05 -16.95
C GLU A 83 -1.52 6.60 -16.59
N ASP A 84 -0.26 6.40 -16.17
CA ASP A 84 0.29 5.08 -15.93
C ASP A 84 -0.03 4.52 -14.54
N LYS A 85 0.00 3.18 -14.47
CA LYS A 85 -0.03 2.47 -13.21
C LYS A 85 1.37 2.34 -12.63
N LEU A 86 1.44 2.20 -11.30
CA LEU A 86 2.65 2.13 -10.49
C LEU A 86 3.77 1.29 -11.10
N TYR A 87 3.48 0.07 -11.57
CA TYR A 87 4.53 -0.82 -12.09
C TYR A 87 5.04 -0.39 -13.47
N THR A 88 4.15 0.05 -14.36
CA THR A 88 4.53 0.58 -15.68
C THR A 88 5.42 1.80 -15.48
N PHE A 89 4.92 2.77 -14.71
CA PHE A 89 5.66 3.99 -14.40
C PHE A 89 7.04 3.69 -13.81
N ALA A 90 7.12 2.81 -12.81
CA ALA A 90 8.39 2.46 -12.17
C ALA A 90 9.39 1.79 -13.13
N SER A 91 8.91 1.02 -14.11
CA SER A 91 9.76 0.34 -15.09
C SER A 91 10.39 1.27 -16.12
N GLU A 92 9.77 2.42 -16.36
CA GLU A 92 10.25 3.43 -17.31
C GLU A 92 11.22 4.44 -16.66
N LEU A 93 11.30 4.45 -15.32
CA LEU A 93 12.25 5.29 -14.61
C LEU A 93 13.70 4.90 -14.94
N LYS A 94 14.55 5.93 -15.08
CA LYS A 94 15.98 5.74 -15.24
C LYS A 94 16.52 4.99 -14.02
N GLY A 95 17.21 3.87 -14.26
CA GLY A 95 17.86 3.08 -13.22
C GLY A 95 18.77 3.95 -12.35
N ALA A 96 18.64 3.83 -11.04
CA ALA A 96 19.41 4.61 -10.07
C ALA A 96 20.86 4.11 -9.88
N GLY A 97 21.22 2.97 -10.47
CA GLY A 97 22.56 2.39 -10.41
C GLY A 97 23.07 1.99 -11.79
N THR A 98 24.40 1.95 -11.92
CA THR A 98 25.10 1.34 -13.05
C THR A 98 25.37 -0.13 -12.75
N MET A 99 25.07 -1.01 -13.70
CA MET A 99 25.55 -2.39 -13.68
C MET A 99 27.07 -2.34 -13.90
N TYR A 100 27.85 -2.72 -12.90
CA TYR A 100 29.31 -2.88 -13.01
C TYR A 100 29.65 -4.24 -13.61
#